data_AF-A0A933SAB7-F1
#
_entry.id   AF-A0A933SAB7-F1
#
_cell.length_a   1.000
_cell.length_b   1.000
_cell.length_c   1.000
_cell.angle_alpha   90.00
_cell.angle_beta   90.00
_cell.angle_gamma   90.00
#
_symmetry.space_group_name_H-M   'P 1'
#
loop_
_entity.id
_entity.type
_entity.pdbx_description
1 polymer ?
#
loop_
_entity_poly.entity_id
_entity_poly.type
_entity_poly.pdbx_seq_one_letter_code
_entity_poly.pdbx_strand_id
1 'polypeptide(L)'
;MRALTEALALHPIRGLWRDRHFVLALLTALPAWALLTALFPGPAGAVTPAALLYRVILAPLVEELAFRGALQGWLLEAGWGRRLLGLSRANLAVSVLFCAAHAAFHPPLWALAVAVPSLVLGHLRERFGSTVPSILVHGWYNGGHLLLSGAP
;
A
#
# COMPACT_ATOMS: atom_id res chain seq x y z
N MET A 1 -4.35 -19.39 -15.03
CA MET A 1 -4.63 -18.84 -13.69
C MET A 1 -3.49 -19.04 -12.69
N ARG A 2 -3.01 -20.28 -12.45
CA ARG A 2 -1.95 -20.57 -11.45
C ARG A 2 -0.63 -19.81 -11.66
N ALA A 3 -0.17 -19.72 -12.91
CA ALA A 3 1.03 -18.96 -13.28
C ALA A 3 0.91 -17.45 -12.95
N LEU A 4 -0.27 -16.86 -13.12
CA LEU A 4 -0.49 -15.44 -12.82
C LEU A 4 -0.48 -15.17 -11.30
N THR A 5 -1.12 -16.04 -10.52
CA THR A 5 -1.10 -15.92 -9.05
C THR A 5 0.29 -16.10 -8.47
N GLU A 6 1.11 -16.96 -9.07
CA GLU A 6 2.52 -17.15 -8.69
C GLU A 6 3.35 -15.91 -9.07
N ALA A 7 3.23 -15.42 -10.32
CA ALA A 7 3.93 -14.23 -10.79
C ALA A 7 3.61 -12.97 -9.97
N LEU A 8 2.34 -12.80 -9.56
CA LEU A 8 1.91 -11.66 -8.74
C LEU A 8 2.06 -11.91 -7.23
N ALA A 9 2.63 -13.06 -6.85
CA ALA A 9 2.76 -13.49 -5.46
C ALA A 9 1.46 -13.39 -4.66
N LEU A 10 0.35 -13.76 -5.27
CA LEU A 10 -0.98 -13.68 -4.68
C LEU A 10 -1.32 -15.00 -3.96
N HIS A 11 -0.83 -15.14 -2.74
CA HIS A 11 -1.11 -16.30 -1.89
C HIS A 11 -1.24 -15.92 -0.41
N PRO A 12 -2.12 -16.59 0.36
CA PRO A 12 -2.35 -16.25 1.76
C PRO A 12 -1.18 -16.64 2.66
N ILE A 13 -1.01 -15.91 3.77
CA ILE A 13 0.02 -16.16 4.79
C ILE A 13 -0.63 -16.69 6.06
N ARG A 14 -0.21 -17.88 6.50
CA ARG A 14 -0.66 -18.46 7.77
C ARG A 14 -0.04 -17.69 8.94
N GLY A 15 -0.86 -17.39 9.95
CA GLY A 15 -0.38 -16.70 11.16
C GLY A 15 0.00 -15.24 10.96
N LEU A 16 -0.46 -14.59 9.88
CA LEU A 16 -0.16 -13.19 9.55
C LEU A 16 -0.35 -12.23 10.74
N TRP A 17 -1.43 -12.40 11.49
CA TRP A 17 -1.78 -11.58 12.65
C TRP A 17 -0.84 -11.73 13.85
N ARG A 18 -0.01 -12.78 13.90
CA ARG A 18 1.00 -12.97 14.94
C ARG A 18 2.34 -12.32 14.56
N ASP A 19 2.48 -11.86 13.32
CA ASP A 19 3.71 -11.25 12.85
C ASP A 19 3.80 -9.78 13.28
N ARG A 20 4.87 -9.44 14.02
CA ARG A 20 5.09 -8.09 14.53
C ARG A 20 5.18 -7.03 13.43
N HIS A 21 5.73 -7.31 12.26
CA HIS A 21 5.84 -6.29 11.21
C HIS A 21 4.49 -6.02 10.57
N PHE A 22 3.65 -7.04 10.42
CA PHE A 22 2.28 -6.85 9.95
C PHE A 22 1.46 -6.04 10.95
N VAL A 23 1.52 -6.38 12.24
CA VAL A 23 0.84 -5.61 13.30
C VAL A 23 1.35 -4.17 13.36
N LEU A 24 2.67 -3.96 13.33
CA LEU A 24 3.25 -2.62 13.30
C LEU A 24 2.80 -1.84 12.05
N ALA A 25 2.71 -2.48 10.89
CA ALA A 25 2.21 -1.85 9.68
C ALA A 25 0.74 -1.42 9.79
N LEU A 26 -0.11 -2.18 10.49
CA LEU A 26 -1.47 -1.75 10.80
C LEU A 26 -1.48 -0.55 11.77
N LEU A 27 -0.60 -0.56 12.77
CA LEU A 27 -0.49 0.52 13.76
C LEU A 27 0.07 1.83 13.18
N THR A 28 0.94 1.76 12.17
CA THR A 28 1.42 2.97 11.46
C THR A 28 0.32 3.68 10.68
N ALA A 29 -0.86 3.07 10.51
CA ALA A 29 -2.04 3.75 9.98
C ALA A 29 -2.52 4.90 10.89
N LEU A 30 -2.40 4.76 12.22
CA LEU A 30 -2.90 5.76 13.17
C LEU A 30 -2.30 7.16 12.96
N PRO A 31 -0.96 7.34 12.92
CA PRO A 31 -0.39 8.65 12.61
C PRO A 31 -0.69 9.10 11.18
N ALA A 32 -0.78 8.17 10.22
CA ALA A 32 -1.11 8.50 8.83
C ALA A 32 -2.53 9.07 8.71
N TRP A 33 -3.51 8.45 9.37
CA TRP A 33 -4.88 8.94 9.40
C TRP A 33 -5.01 10.29 10.07
N ALA A 34 -4.36 10.47 11.23
CA ALA A 34 -4.37 11.75 11.94
C ALA A 34 -3.80 12.87 11.06
N LEU A 35 -2.65 12.63 10.43
CA LEU A 35 -2.00 13.60 9.54
C LEU A 35 -2.86 13.91 8.31
N LEU A 36 -3.31 12.88 7.59
CA LEU A 36 -4.05 13.05 6.34
C LEU A 36 -5.42 13.70 6.58
N THR A 37 -6.13 13.33 7.64
CA THR A 37 -7.42 13.94 8.01
C THR A 37 -7.26 15.42 8.36
N ALA A 38 -6.17 15.78 9.03
CA ALA A 38 -5.88 17.17 9.38
C ALA A 38 -5.49 18.01 8.14
N LEU A 39 -4.75 17.43 7.20
CA LEU A 39 -4.29 18.12 5.98
C LEU A 39 -5.35 18.18 4.88
N PHE A 40 -6.23 17.19 4.82
CA PHE A 40 -7.20 17.02 3.75
C PHE A 40 -8.58 16.65 4.33
N PRO A 41 -9.31 17.60 4.93
CA PRO A 41 -10.68 17.36 5.36
C PRO A 41 -11.61 17.26 4.15
N GLY A 42 -12.52 16.30 4.18
CA GLY A 42 -13.54 16.12 3.15
C GLY A 42 -14.92 16.61 3.58
N PRO A 43 -15.86 16.72 2.63
CA PRO A 43 -17.22 17.10 2.92
C PRO A 43 -17.96 15.98 3.68
N ALA A 44 -18.85 16.38 4.60
CA ALA A 44 -19.73 15.45 5.29
C ALA A 44 -20.60 14.66 4.29
N GLY A 45 -20.76 13.35 4.51
CA GLY A 45 -21.58 12.48 3.65
C GLY A 45 -20.86 11.84 2.45
N ALA A 46 -19.53 12.02 2.32
CA ALA A 46 -18.74 11.44 1.23
C ALA A 46 -18.52 9.91 1.33
N VAL A 47 -18.88 9.28 2.44
CA VAL A 47 -18.76 7.83 2.63
C VAL A 47 -19.98 7.14 2.03
N THR A 48 -19.79 6.57 0.83
CA THR A 48 -20.82 5.76 0.16
C THR A 48 -20.37 4.30 0.03
N PRO A 49 -21.30 3.33 -0.13
CA PRO A 49 -20.93 1.94 -0.41
C PRO A 49 -20.04 1.77 -1.64
N ALA A 50 -20.28 2.58 -2.69
CA ALA A 50 -19.45 2.58 -3.89
C ALA A 50 -18.04 3.11 -3.61
N ALA A 51 -17.91 4.19 -2.83
CA ALA A 51 -16.61 4.72 -2.44
C ALA A 51 -15.83 3.73 -1.58
N LEU A 52 -16.50 3.03 -0.64
CA LEU A 52 -15.89 1.98 0.16
C LEU A 52 -15.40 0.82 -0.72
N LEU A 53 -16.24 0.29 -1.60
CA LEU A 53 -15.86 -0.79 -2.50
C LEU A 53 -14.66 -0.41 -3.36
N TYR A 54 -14.70 0.77 -3.98
CA TYR A 54 -13.62 1.22 -4.84
C TYR A 54 -12.32 1.45 -4.05
N ARG A 55 -12.35 2.28 -3.00
CA ARG A 55 -11.13 2.76 -2.31
C ARG A 55 -10.51 1.76 -1.35
N VAL A 56 -11.31 0.87 -0.77
CA VAL A 56 -10.85 -0.08 0.25
C VAL A 56 -10.51 -1.44 -0.36
N ILE A 57 -11.15 -1.79 -1.49
CA ILE A 57 -11.00 -3.11 -2.10
C ILE A 57 -10.39 -3.01 -3.49
N LEU A 58 -11.07 -2.36 -4.44
CA LEU A 58 -10.68 -2.43 -5.86
C LEU A 58 -9.36 -1.70 -6.14
N ALA A 59 -9.21 -0.46 -5.67
CA ALA A 59 -7.99 0.34 -5.87
C ALA A 59 -6.78 -0.31 -5.19
N PRO A 60 -6.80 -0.67 -3.88
CA PRO A 60 -5.69 -1.38 -3.25
C PRO A 60 -5.34 -2.70 -3.93
N LEU A 61 -6.35 -3.46 -4.39
CA LEU A 61 -6.10 -4.70 -5.13
C LEU A 61 -5.33 -4.43 -6.43
N VAL A 62 -5.81 -3.51 -7.26
CA VAL A 62 -5.18 -3.19 -8.55
C VAL A 62 -3.78 -2.60 -8.35
N GLU A 63 -3.67 -1.62 -7.45
CA GLU A 63 -2.42 -0.93 -7.18
C GLU A 63 -1.36 -1.88 -6.62
N GLU A 64 -1.67 -2.68 -5.60
CA GLU A 64 -0.66 -3.57 -5.04
C GLU A 64 -0.28 -4.72 -5.99
N LEU A 65 -1.21 -5.22 -6.81
CA LEU A 65 -0.88 -6.19 -7.86
C LEU A 65 0.06 -5.59 -8.92
N ALA A 66 -0.18 -4.34 -9.34
CA ALA A 66 0.66 -3.66 -10.32
C ALA A 66 2.05 -3.31 -9.76
N PHE A 67 2.08 -2.65 -8.59
CA PHE A 67 3.31 -2.11 -8.02
C PHE A 67 4.10 -3.16 -7.23
N ARG A 68 3.48 -4.01 -6.39
CA ARG A 68 4.18 -5.00 -5.56
C ARG A 68 4.26 -6.38 -6.17
N GLY A 69 3.16 -6.80 -6.80
CA GLY A 69 3.10 -8.07 -7.50
C GLY A 69 4.05 -8.05 -8.69
N ALA A 70 3.70 -7.26 -9.71
CA ALA A 70 4.42 -7.20 -10.97
C ALA A 70 5.72 -6.39 -10.88
N LEU A 71 5.67 -5.08 -10.64
CA LEU A 71 6.85 -4.22 -10.80
C LEU A 71 7.95 -4.50 -9.76
N GLN A 72 7.61 -4.57 -8.47
CA GLN A 72 8.58 -4.91 -7.43
C GLN A 72 9.07 -6.34 -7.58
N GLY A 73 8.19 -7.29 -7.95
CA GLY A 73 8.57 -8.68 -8.24
C GLY A 73 9.62 -8.76 -9.35
N TRP A 74 9.36 -8.11 -10.48
CA TRP A 74 10.29 -8.04 -11.61
C TRP A 74 11.65 -7.42 -11.21
N LEU A 75 11.67 -6.33 -10.44
CA LEU A 75 12.92 -5.73 -9.97
C LEU A 75 13.70 -6.66 -9.02
N LEU A 76 13.00 -7.38 -8.14
CA LEU A 76 13.63 -8.36 -7.24
C LEU A 76 14.28 -9.49 -8.04
N GLU A 77 13.60 -10.02 -9.06
CA GLU A 77 14.14 -11.02 -10.00
C GLU A 77 15.35 -10.48 -10.78
N ALA A 78 15.33 -9.20 -11.15
CA ALA A 78 16.45 -8.49 -11.79
C ALA A 78 17.62 -8.17 -10.83
N GLY A 79 17.60 -8.66 -9.58
CA GLY A 79 18.70 -8.51 -8.62
C GLY A 79 18.67 -7.23 -7.80
N TRP A 80 17.56 -6.48 -7.79
CA TRP A 80 17.44 -5.23 -7.01
C TRP A 80 17.07 -5.47 -5.54
N GLY A 81 17.13 -6.71 -5.05
CA GLY A 81 16.86 -7.07 -3.66
C GLY A 81 17.89 -6.59 -2.64
N ARG A 82 19.02 -6.00 -3.07
CA ARG A 82 20.04 -5.47 -2.15
C ARG A 82 19.45 -4.38 -1.25
N ARG A 83 19.67 -4.52 0.05
CA ARG A 83 19.11 -3.62 1.08
C ARG A 83 20.12 -2.59 1.57
N LEU A 84 19.62 -1.39 1.83
CA LEU A 84 20.30 -0.31 2.53
C LEU A 84 19.36 0.20 3.63
N LEU A 85 19.84 0.22 4.88
CA LEU A 85 19.04 0.62 6.06
C LEU A 85 17.70 -0.14 6.18
N GLY A 86 17.67 -1.41 5.78
CA GLY A 86 16.47 -2.25 5.83
C GLY A 86 15.52 -2.12 4.63
N LEU A 87 15.76 -1.20 3.69
CA LEU A 87 14.96 -1.02 2.47
C LEU A 87 15.72 -1.54 1.24
N SER A 88 15.05 -2.33 0.40
CA SER A 88 15.65 -2.78 -0.87
C SER A 88 15.63 -1.68 -1.93
N ARG A 89 16.52 -1.77 -2.92
CA ARG A 89 16.48 -0.89 -4.11
C ARG A 89 15.16 -1.06 -4.88
N ALA A 90 14.62 -2.27 -4.94
CA ALA A 90 13.33 -2.55 -5.56
C ALA A 90 12.18 -1.80 -4.85
N ASN A 91 12.11 -1.87 -3.53
CA ASN A 91 11.10 -1.18 -2.73
C ASN A 91 11.21 0.35 -2.93
N LEU A 92 12.43 0.90 -2.81
CA LEU A 92 12.67 2.34 -3.01
C LEU A 92 12.22 2.80 -4.40
N ALA A 93 12.63 2.11 -5.46
CA ALA A 93 12.27 2.47 -6.83
C ALA A 93 10.75 2.42 -7.06
N VAL A 94 10.09 1.36 -6.60
CA VAL A 94 8.64 1.21 -6.72
C VAL A 94 7.91 2.27 -5.91
N SER A 95 8.39 2.60 -4.72
CA SER A 95 7.79 3.67 -3.91
C SER A 95 7.91 5.04 -4.56
N VAL A 96 9.04 5.36 -5.19
CA VAL A 96 9.19 6.60 -5.98
C VAL A 96 8.18 6.63 -7.13
N LEU A 97 8.08 5.53 -7.89
CA LEU A 97 7.13 5.44 -9.02
C LEU A 97 5.67 5.51 -8.56
N PHE A 98 5.34 4.90 -7.42
CA PHE A 98 4.02 4.97 -6.81
C PHE A 98 3.64 6.40 -6.40
N CYS A 99 4.58 7.14 -5.78
CA CYS A 99 4.38 8.55 -5.45
C CYS A 99 4.24 9.41 -6.71
N ALA A 100 5.04 9.14 -7.76
CA ALA A 100 4.95 9.86 -9.03
C ALA A 100 3.59 9.61 -9.71
N ALA A 101 3.07 8.39 -9.67
CA ALA A 101 1.72 8.09 -10.14
C ALA A 101 0.66 8.87 -9.36
N HIS A 102 0.79 8.97 -8.04
CA HIS A 102 -0.11 9.79 -7.21
C HIS A 102 -0.02 11.29 -7.53
N ALA A 103 1.17 11.80 -7.83
CA ALA A 103 1.37 13.21 -8.20
C ALA A 103 0.65 13.59 -9.51
N ALA A 104 0.32 12.62 -10.37
CA ALA A 104 -0.44 12.86 -11.60
C ALA A 104 -1.93 13.12 -11.34
N PHE A 105 -2.47 12.65 -10.21
CA PHE A 105 -3.90 12.68 -9.90
C PHE A 105 -4.23 13.43 -8.59
N HIS A 106 -3.23 13.75 -7.78
CA HIS A 106 -3.40 14.38 -6.46
C HIS A 106 -2.43 15.54 -6.24
N PRO A 107 -2.72 16.46 -5.30
CA PRO A 107 -1.81 17.52 -4.91
C PRO A 107 -0.43 16.98 -4.46
N PRO A 108 0.67 17.73 -4.67
CA PRO A 108 2.02 17.25 -4.34
C PRO A 108 2.18 16.78 -2.89
N LEU A 109 1.54 17.45 -1.93
CA LEU A 109 1.61 17.06 -0.53
C LEU A 109 0.99 15.68 -0.27
N TRP A 110 -0.06 15.31 -1.00
CA TRP A 110 -0.66 13.98 -0.93
C TRP A 110 0.26 12.92 -1.52
N ALA A 111 0.84 13.20 -2.69
CA ALA A 111 1.79 12.31 -3.34
C ALA A 111 3.03 12.04 -2.46
N LEU A 112 3.47 13.03 -1.67
CA LEU A 112 4.53 12.84 -0.68
C LEU A 112 4.04 12.05 0.54
N ALA A 113 2.81 12.27 1.00
CA ALA A 113 2.27 11.58 2.16
C ALA A 113 2.15 10.07 1.95
N VAL A 114 1.94 9.60 0.70
CA VAL A 114 1.90 8.17 0.39
C VAL A 114 3.28 7.49 0.33
N ALA A 115 4.39 8.24 0.40
CA ALA A 115 5.73 7.67 0.34
C ALA A 115 6.03 6.70 1.48
N VAL A 116 5.72 7.09 2.72
CA VAL A 116 5.96 6.24 3.91
C VAL A 116 5.06 5.00 3.89
N PRO A 117 3.73 5.10 3.69
CA PRO A 117 2.88 3.93 3.47
C PRO A 117 3.42 3.00 2.39
N SER A 118 3.81 3.55 1.24
CA SER A 118 4.34 2.78 0.11
C SER A 118 5.58 1.95 0.48
N LEU A 119 6.50 2.52 1.27
CA LEU A 119 7.68 1.80 1.76
C LEU A 119 7.32 0.66 2.71
N VAL A 120 6.34 0.87 3.59
CA VAL A 120 5.81 -0.17 4.50
C VAL A 120 5.22 -1.32 3.69
N LEU A 121 4.39 -1.02 2.68
CA LEU A 121 3.76 -2.02 1.81
C LEU A 121 4.79 -2.84 1.02
N GLY A 122 5.83 -2.20 0.49
CA GLY A 122 6.91 -2.91 -0.18
C GLY A 122 7.78 -3.75 0.75
N HIS A 123 7.94 -3.36 2.02
CA HIS A 123 8.58 -4.19 3.03
C HIS A 123 7.78 -5.44 3.37
N LEU A 124 6.45 -5.31 3.50
CA LEU A 124 5.58 -6.48 3.71
C LEU A 124 5.66 -7.46 2.53
N ARG A 125 5.65 -6.94 1.29
CA ARG A 125 5.80 -7.75 0.08
C ARG A 125 7.04 -8.63 0.11
N GLU A 126 8.18 -8.07 0.52
CA GLU A 126 9.44 -8.80 0.63
C GLU A 126 9.53 -9.72 1.84
N ARG A 127 8.98 -9.32 2.99
CA ARG A 127 9.00 -10.14 4.21
C ARG A 127 8.20 -11.43 4.03
N PHE A 128 7.02 -11.30 3.43
CA PHE A 128 6.08 -12.41 3.33
C PHE A 128 6.19 -13.16 2.01
N GLY A 129 6.93 -12.62 1.03
CA GLY A 129 6.95 -13.17 -0.31
C GLY A 129 5.58 -13.15 -0.99
N SER A 130 4.63 -12.37 -0.47
CA SER A 130 3.23 -12.30 -0.89
C SER A 130 2.75 -10.86 -0.98
N THR A 131 1.86 -10.59 -1.94
CA THR A 131 1.20 -9.28 -2.12
C THR A 131 -0.03 -9.13 -1.21
N VAL A 132 -0.57 -10.22 -0.67
CA VAL A 132 -1.78 -10.20 0.18
C VAL A 132 -1.63 -9.28 1.40
N PRO A 133 -0.54 -9.32 2.19
CA PRO A 133 -0.38 -8.42 3.33
C PRO A 133 -0.41 -6.94 2.92
N SER A 134 0.18 -6.59 1.77
CA SER A 134 0.18 -5.22 1.27
C SER A 134 -1.23 -4.78 0.87
N ILE A 135 -2.00 -5.62 0.17
CA ILE A 135 -3.41 -5.32 -0.18
C ILE A 135 -4.24 -5.04 1.09
N LEU A 136 -4.11 -5.89 2.11
CA LEU A 136 -4.87 -5.75 3.35
C LEU A 136 -4.52 -4.46 4.10
N VAL A 137 -3.22 -4.16 4.24
CA VAL A 137 -2.77 -2.96 4.94
C VAL A 137 -3.11 -1.69 4.16
N HIS A 138 -3.00 -1.71 2.83
CA HIS A 138 -3.40 -0.58 2.00
C HIS A 138 -4.92 -0.33 2.09
N GLY A 139 -5.74 -1.38 1.98
CA GLY A 139 -7.18 -1.28 2.21
C GLY A 139 -7.52 -0.72 3.59
N TRP A 140 -6.82 -1.18 4.64
CA TRP A 140 -6.95 -0.63 6.00
C TRP A 140 -6.66 0.88 6.04
N TYR A 141 -5.58 1.32 5.40
CA TYR A 141 -5.18 2.74 5.38
C TYR A 141 -6.26 3.59 4.70
N ASN A 142 -6.70 3.16 3.51
CA ASN A 142 -7.72 3.89 2.75
C ASN A 142 -9.07 3.90 3.46
N GLY A 143 -9.46 2.79 4.09
CA GLY A 143 -10.71 2.67 4.83
C GLY A 143 -10.77 3.63 6.01
N GLY A 144 -9.75 3.62 6.88
CA GLY A 144 -9.72 4.54 8.02
C GLY A 144 -9.63 6.00 7.59
N HIS A 145 -8.83 6.31 6.56
CA HIS A 145 -8.77 7.68 6.03
C HIS A 145 -10.12 8.16 5.50
N LEU A 146 -10.80 7.35 4.66
CA LEU A 146 -12.12 7.68 4.12
C LEU A 146 -13.16 7.88 5.24
N LEU A 147 -13.14 7.03 6.27
CA LEU A 147 -14.09 7.11 7.37
C LEU A 147 -13.85 8.32 8.29
N LEU A 148 -12.60 8.72 8.48
CA LEU A 148 -12.23 9.83 9.39
C LEU A 148 -12.30 11.20 8.73
N SER A 149 -11.93 11.29 7.44
CA SER A 149 -11.86 12.57 6.73
C SER A 149 -13.05 12.84 5.83
N GLY A 150 -13.68 11.79 5.27
CA GLY A 150 -14.58 11.93 4.13
C GLY A 150 -13.92 12.51 2.88
N ALA A 151 -12.61 12.75 2.88
CA ALA A 151 -11.91 13.34 1.75
C ALA A 151 -11.76 12.33 0.63
N PRO A 152 -11.80 12.77 -0.64
CA PRO A 152 -11.67 11.91 -1.82
C PRO A 152 -10.39 11.06 -1.83
#